data_AF-A0A5R8N335-F1
#
_entry.id   AF-A0A5R8N335-F1
#
_cell.length_a   1.000
_cell.length_b   1.000
_cell.length_c   1.000
_cell.angle_alpha   90.00
_cell.angle_beta   90.00
_cell.angle_gamma   90.00
#
_symmetry.space_group_name_H-M   'P 1'
#
loop_
_entity.id
_entity.type
_entity.pdbx_description
1 polymer ?
#
loop_
_entity_poly.entity_id
_entity_poly.type
_entity_poly.pdbx_seq_one_letter_code
_entity_poly.pdbx_strand_id
1 'polypeptide(L)' 'MPDIGFHATAEDLRIIRAALREGERPSDVIRRALRLLRREMWHDRVRAAARRSTEDLSGEH' A
#
# COMPACT_ATOMS: atom_id res chain seq x y z
N MET A 1 8.59 -12.40 -16.37
CA MET A 1 7.94 -11.48 -15.39
C MET A 1 6.55 -12.02 -15.17
N PRO A 2 6.09 -12.24 -13.92
CA PRO A 2 4.71 -12.65 -13.68
C PRO A 2 3.78 -11.54 -14.18
N ASP A 3 2.74 -11.93 -14.92
CA ASP A 3 1.73 -11.02 -15.45
C ASP A 3 0.47 -11.12 -14.57
N ILE A 4 -0.04 -9.97 -14.11
CA ILE A 4 -1.28 -9.87 -13.35
C ILE A 4 -2.19 -8.93 -14.14
N GLY A 5 -3.30 -9.46 -14.64
CA GLY A 5 -4.33 -8.67 -15.31
C GLY A 5 -5.02 -7.71 -14.33
N PHE A 6 -4.96 -6.40 -14.61
CA PHE A 6 -5.66 -5.39 -13.83
C PHE A 6 -6.96 -4.98 -14.53
N HIS A 7 -8.09 -5.48 -14.03
CA HIS A 7 -9.42 -5.14 -14.53
C HIS A 7 -9.90 -3.84 -13.90
N ALA A 8 -9.42 -2.71 -14.41
CA ALA A 8 -9.73 -1.38 -13.91
C ALA A 8 -11.23 -1.07 -14.04
N THR A 9 -11.85 -0.64 -12.94
CA THR A 9 -13.18 -0.05 -12.98
C THR A 9 -13.13 1.38 -13.54
N ALA A 10 -14.30 1.97 -13.82
CA ALA A 10 -14.37 3.36 -14.26
C ALA A 10 -13.77 4.33 -13.23
N GLU A 11 -13.89 4.02 -11.94
CA GLU A 11 -13.33 4.82 -10.85
C GLU A 11 -11.82 4.67 -10.75
N ASP A 12 -11.29 3.46 -10.87
CA ASP A 12 -9.84 3.23 -10.93
C ASP A 12 -9.21 4.04 -12.08
N LEU A 13 -9.87 4.06 -13.25
CA LEU A 13 -9.42 4.85 -14.38
C LEU A 13 -9.44 6.36 -14.11
N ARG A 14 -10.43 6.86 -13.34
CA ARG A 14 -10.46 8.27 -12.92
C ARG A 14 -9.27 8.60 -12.01
N ILE A 15 -9.03 7.76 -11.00
CA ILE A 15 -7.93 7.92 -10.06
C ILE A 15 -6.59 7.87 -10.80
N ILE A 16 -6.40 6.88 -11.68
CA ILE A 16 -5.16 6.72 -12.45
C ILE A 16 -4.90 7.95 -13.33
N ARG A 17 -5.91 8.46 -14.03
CA ARG A 17 -5.77 9.66 -14.87
C ARG A 17 -5.44 10.90 -14.04
N ALA A 18 -6.09 11.09 -12.90
CA ALA A 18 -5.83 12.23 -12.03
C ALA A 18 -4.43 12.18 -11.39
N ALA A 19 -3.90 10.97 -11.15
CA ALA A 19 -2.58 10.77 -10.55
C ALA A 19 -1.43 10.67 -11.56
N LEU A 20 -1.73 10.66 -12.87
CA LEU A 20 -0.74 10.54 -13.93
C LEU A 20 0.17 11.78 -13.95
N ARG A 21 1.48 11.57 -14.01
CA ARG A 21 2.46 12.65 -14.23
C ARG A 21 2.97 12.64 -15.67
N GLU A 22 3.57 13.74 -16.09
CA GLU A 22 4.16 13.86 -17.42
C GLU A 22 5.16 12.72 -17.69
N GLY A 23 4.97 12.02 -18.81
CA GLY A 23 5.78 10.86 -19.20
C GLY A 23 5.47 9.53 -18.47
N GLU A 24 4.57 9.50 -17.49
CA GLU A 24 4.17 8.26 -16.82
C GLU A 24 3.13 7.46 -17.62
N ARG A 25 3.26 6.13 -17.61
CA ARG A 25 2.21 5.22 -18.07
C ARG A 25 1.28 4.85 -16.91
N PRO A 26 0.04 4.40 -17.17
CA PRO A 26 -0.86 3.90 -16.13
C PRO A 26 -0.24 2.82 -15.21
N SER A 27 0.59 1.94 -15.78
CA SER A 27 1.31 0.91 -15.03
C SER A 27 2.34 1.48 -14.04
N ASP A 28 2.92 2.64 -14.33
CA ASP A 28 3.86 3.33 -13.44
C ASP A 28 3.11 3.91 -12.23
N VAL A 29 1.93 4.48 -12.46
CA VAL A 29 1.02 4.94 -11.41
C VAL A 29 0.62 3.79 -10.49
N ILE A 30 0.20 2.65 -11.07
CA ILE A 30 -0.15 1.45 -10.29
C ILE A 30 1.04 0.96 -9.46
N ARG A 31 2.25 0.90 -10.05
CA ARG A 31 3.47 0.55 -9.30
C ARG A 31 3.75 1.51 -8.16
N ARG A 32 3.53 2.81 -8.35
CA ARG A 32 3.69 3.82 -7.30
C ARG A 32 2.66 3.62 -6.18
N ALA A 33 1.41 3.34 -6.51
CA ALA A 33 0.36 3.04 -5.55
C ALA A 33 0.70 1.79 -4.72
N LEU A 34 1.17 0.70 -5.36
CA LEU A 34 1.61 -0.50 -4.64
C LEU A 34 2.76 -0.24 -3.67
N ARG A 35 3.70 0.65 -4.03
CA ARG A 35 4.79 1.06 -3.12
C ARG A 35 4.29 1.88 -1.93
N LEU A 36 3.23 2.66 -2.10
CA LEU A 36 2.56 3.37 -1.00
C LEU A 36 1.85 2.38 -0.06
N LEU A 37 1.04 1.48 -0.63
CA LEU A 37 0.36 0.43 0.14
C LEU A 37 1.35 -0.41 0.95
N ARG A 38 2.51 -0.77 0.37
CA ARG A 38 3.56 -1.49 1.09
C ARG A 38 4.07 -0.73 2.32
N ARG A 39 4.19 0.60 2.25
CA ARG A 39 4.62 1.42 3.39
C ARG A 39 3.57 1.46 4.49
N GLU A 40 2.30 1.58 4.13
CA GLU A 40 1.18 1.52 5.08
C GLU A 40 1.14 0.17 5.79
N MET A 41 1.26 -0.93 5.05
CA MET A 41 1.35 -2.27 5.63
C MET A 41 2.53 -2.42 6.60
N TRP A 42 3.66 -1.74 6.33
CA TRP A 42 4.80 -1.75 7.24
C TRP A 42 4.50 -0.96 8.52
N HIS A 43 3.89 0.23 8.42
CA HIS A 43 3.45 1.00 9.60
C HIS A 43 2.49 0.21 10.48
N ASP A 44 1.52 -0.48 9.88
CA ASP A 44 0.56 -1.30 10.62
C ASP A 44 1.23 -2.47 11.35
N ARG A 45 2.20 -3.12 10.71
CA ARG A 45 2.99 -4.19 11.35
C ARG A 45 3.80 -3.67 12.53
N VAL A 46 4.47 -2.53 12.38
CA VAL A 46 5.25 -1.92 13.46
C VAL A 46 4.34 -1.54 14.63
N ARG A 47 3.19 -0.94 14.35
CA ARG A 47 2.21 -0.55 15.37
C ARG A 47 1.63 -1.77 16.10
N ALA A 48 1.34 -2.83 15.37
CA ALA A 48 0.88 -4.09 15.96
C ALA A 48 1.98 -4.76 16.81
N ALA A 49 3.23 -4.70 16.38
CA ALA A 49 4.36 -5.20 17.17
C ALA A 49 4.54 -4.42 18.47
N ALA A 50 4.49 -3.09 18.42
CA ALA A 50 4.60 -2.24 19.61
C ALA A 50 3.48 -2.48 20.64
N ARG A 51 2.25 -2.71 20.17
CA ARG A 51 1.13 -3.09 21.05
C ARG A 51 1.40 -4.41 21.77
N ARG A 52 1.81 -5.45 21.03
CA ARG A 52 2.14 -6.75 21.64
C ARG A 52 3.28 -6.66 22.65
N SER A 53 4.32 -5.87 22.39
CA SER A 53 5.41 -5.65 23.36
C SER A 53 4.95 -4.89 24.61
N THR A 54 3.92 -4.06 24.53
CA THR A 54 3.37 -3.37 25.71
C THR A 54 2.49 -4.31 26.55
N GLU A 55 1.75 -5.21 25.91
CA GLU A 55 0.91 -6.22 26.57
C GLU A 55 1.76 -7.30 27.27
N ASP A 56 2.90 -7.68 26.68
CA ASP A 56 3.87 -8.63 27.23
C ASP A 56 4.56 -8.10 28.50
N LEU A 57 4.88 -6.80 28.55
CA LEU A 57 5.47 -6.14 29.72
C LEU A 57 4.45 -5.84 30.84
N SER A 58 3.15 -5.95 30.55
CA SER A 58 2.09 -5.70 31.53
C SER A 58 1.58 -6.98 32.21
N GLY A 59 2.17 -8.14 31.89
CA GLY A 59 1.88 -9.45 32.47
C GLY A 59 2.79 -9.88 33.62
N GLU A 60 3.80 -9.07 33.98
CA GLU A 60 4.68 -9.31 35.11
C GLU A 60 4.24 -8.45 36.32
N HIS A 61 3.26 -8.92 37.09
CA HIS A 61 3.09 -8.50 38.49
C HIS A 61 2.39 -9.58 39.33
#